data_AF-A0A8S9RYQ3-F1
#
_entry.id   AF-A0A8S9RYQ3-F1
#
_cell.length_a   1.000
_cell.length_b   1.000
_cell.length_c   1.000
_cell.angle_alpha   90.00
_cell.angle_beta   90.00
_cell.angle_gamma   90.00
#
_symmetry.space_group_name_H-M   'P 1'
#
loop_
_entity.id
_entity.type
_entity.pdbx_description
1 polymer ?
#
loop_
_entity_poly.entity_id
_entity_poly.type
_entity_poly.pdbx_seq_one_letter_code
_entity_poly.pdbx_strand_id
1 'polypeptide(L)'
;SITFNAAKDVVISGVKSMNSQMSHMTLKGCTNVAVRNIKLVAPGNSPNTDGFGVQSSTGITLTGSTVQTGDDCVSIGPGTRNFLISKLNCGPGHGVSIGSLAKTLNEDGVENVTVSNSVFTGTTNGVRIKSWARASTGFVNKVFFQNLIMKNVQNPIIIDQNNCPTHQGCPTEHSGVKISQVTYRNIQGTSATQQAMNLACSKTNPCTGITLQDIKLTYNKGTPATSYCFNAAGINLGVIQPTSCLNK
;
A
#
# COMPACT_ATOMS: atom_id res chain seq x y z
N SER A 1 -16.05 2.23 -15.02
CA SER A 1 -15.73 1.43 -13.82
C SER A 1 -16.37 0.05 -13.92
N ILE A 2 -15.67 -1.01 -13.53
CA ILE A 2 -16.15 -2.40 -13.51
C ILE A 2 -16.22 -2.83 -12.05
N THR A 3 -17.38 -3.23 -11.55
CA THR A 3 -17.54 -3.60 -10.14
C THR A 3 -18.07 -5.02 -10.00
N PHE A 4 -17.37 -5.81 -9.18
CA PHE A 4 -17.80 -7.13 -8.74
C PHE A 4 -18.28 -7.00 -7.29
N ASN A 5 -19.56 -7.31 -7.07
CA ASN A 5 -20.19 -7.25 -5.76
C ASN A 5 -20.60 -8.66 -5.33
N ALA A 6 -20.19 -9.07 -4.12
CA ALA A 6 -20.52 -10.37 -3.53
C ALA A 6 -20.21 -11.58 -4.43
N ALA A 7 -19.23 -11.44 -5.32
CA ALA A 7 -18.87 -12.48 -6.27
C ALA A 7 -18.09 -13.59 -5.57
N LYS A 8 -18.38 -14.84 -5.95
CA LYS A 8 -17.74 -16.03 -5.39
C LYS A 8 -17.22 -16.94 -6.50
N ASP A 9 -16.01 -17.46 -6.34
CA ASP A 9 -15.39 -18.43 -7.25
C ASP A 9 -15.29 -17.91 -8.71
N VAL A 10 -14.77 -16.68 -8.85
CA VAL A 10 -14.69 -15.97 -10.15
C VAL A 10 -13.25 -15.87 -10.65
N VAL A 11 -13.08 -16.01 -11.97
CA VAL A 11 -11.85 -15.65 -12.68
C VAL A 11 -12.09 -14.44 -13.56
N ILE A 12 -11.29 -13.40 -13.38
CA ILE A 12 -11.28 -12.19 -14.23
C ILE A 12 -9.94 -12.18 -14.96
N SER A 13 -9.95 -12.24 -16.29
CA SER A 13 -8.70 -12.29 -17.05
C SER A 13 -8.73 -11.51 -18.36
N GLY A 14 -7.57 -10.93 -18.72
CA GLY A 14 -7.36 -10.29 -20.03
C GLY A 14 -8.09 -8.97 -20.25
N VAL A 15 -8.76 -8.43 -19.23
CA VAL A 15 -9.52 -7.18 -19.35
C VAL A 15 -8.57 -5.99 -19.50
N LYS A 16 -8.86 -5.13 -20.46
CA LYS A 16 -8.26 -3.80 -20.58
C LYS A 16 -9.33 -2.74 -20.32
N SER A 17 -9.07 -1.84 -19.37
CA SER A 17 -9.93 -0.69 -19.06
C SER A 17 -9.13 0.61 -19.26
N MET A 18 -9.71 1.58 -19.97
CA MET A 18 -9.05 2.83 -20.31
C MET A 18 -9.90 4.03 -19.87
N ASN A 19 -9.24 5.06 -19.32
CA ASN A 19 -9.80 6.36 -18.98
C ASN A 19 -11.12 6.26 -18.18
N SER A 20 -11.12 5.44 -17.12
CA SER A 20 -12.26 5.40 -16.21
C SER A 20 -12.40 6.75 -15.51
N GLN A 21 -13.63 7.24 -15.37
CA GLN A 21 -13.92 8.52 -14.69
C GLN A 21 -13.56 8.49 -13.20
N MET A 22 -13.58 7.29 -12.61
CA MET A 22 -13.22 6.98 -11.21
C MET A 22 -12.41 5.68 -11.22
N SER A 23 -12.42 4.90 -10.14
CA SER A 23 -11.76 3.59 -10.06
C SER A 23 -12.10 2.69 -11.25
N HIS A 24 -11.09 2.00 -11.79
CA HIS A 24 -11.22 1.13 -12.95
C HIS A 24 -11.93 -0.18 -12.63
N MET A 25 -11.49 -0.88 -11.58
CA MET A 25 -12.04 -2.17 -11.17
C MET A 25 -12.19 -2.27 -9.65
N THR A 26 -13.37 -2.65 -9.17
CA THR A 26 -13.65 -2.78 -7.73
C THR A 26 -14.15 -4.17 -7.38
N LEU A 27 -13.61 -4.77 -6.33
CA LEU A 27 -14.05 -6.04 -5.75
C LEU A 27 -14.55 -5.78 -4.34
N LYS A 28 -15.86 -5.95 -4.13
CA LYS A 28 -16.53 -5.67 -2.85
C LYS A 28 -17.28 -6.91 -2.38
N GLY A 29 -17.03 -7.37 -1.15
CA GLY A 29 -17.72 -8.56 -0.64
C GLY A 29 -17.32 -9.87 -1.33
N CYS A 30 -16.22 -9.89 -2.07
CA CYS A 30 -15.88 -11.01 -2.95
C CYS A 30 -15.13 -12.12 -2.21
N THR A 31 -15.32 -13.36 -2.62
CA THR A 31 -14.66 -14.54 -2.04
C THR A 31 -14.05 -15.41 -3.13
N ASN A 32 -12.79 -15.80 -2.97
CA ASN A 32 -12.10 -16.68 -3.93
C ASN A 32 -12.14 -16.15 -5.37
N VAL A 33 -11.51 -15.00 -5.61
CA VAL A 33 -11.45 -14.38 -6.95
C VAL A 33 -10.01 -14.32 -7.45
N ALA A 34 -9.80 -14.85 -8.65
CA ALA A 34 -8.52 -14.78 -9.36
C ALA A 34 -8.57 -13.70 -10.45
N VAL A 35 -7.71 -12.70 -10.34
CA VAL A 35 -7.55 -11.59 -11.28
C VAL A 35 -6.22 -11.75 -12.01
N ARG A 36 -6.23 -11.91 -13.34
CA ARG A 36 -5.05 -12.29 -14.11
C ARG A 36 -4.86 -11.43 -15.37
N ASN A 37 -3.66 -10.91 -15.57
CA ASN A 37 -3.26 -10.27 -16.84
C ASN A 37 -4.17 -9.09 -17.22
N ILE A 38 -4.45 -8.22 -16.25
CA ILE A 38 -5.33 -7.05 -16.46
C ILE A 38 -4.48 -5.82 -16.81
N LYS A 39 -5.02 -4.95 -17.67
CA LYS A 39 -4.40 -3.66 -17.99
C LYS A 39 -5.35 -2.50 -17.71
N LEU A 40 -5.02 -1.67 -16.73
CA LEU A 40 -5.83 -0.51 -16.33
C LEU A 40 -5.02 0.76 -16.61
N VAL A 41 -5.57 1.67 -17.41
CA VAL A 41 -4.84 2.84 -17.92
C VAL A 41 -5.69 4.11 -17.84
N ALA A 42 -5.19 5.13 -17.16
CA ALA A 42 -5.68 6.49 -17.17
C ALA A 42 -4.48 7.47 -17.10
N PRO A 43 -4.66 8.76 -17.47
CA PRO A 43 -3.61 9.76 -17.31
C PRO A 43 -3.15 9.87 -15.85
N GLY A 44 -1.83 10.05 -15.64
CA GLY A 44 -1.24 10.12 -14.29
C GLY A 44 -1.66 11.33 -13.45
N ASN A 45 -2.30 12.32 -14.07
CA ASN A 45 -2.89 13.49 -13.41
C ASN A 45 -4.44 13.37 -13.27
N SER A 46 -5.02 12.21 -13.56
CA SER A 46 -6.46 11.99 -13.45
C SER A 46 -6.84 11.60 -12.03
N PRO A 47 -7.48 12.49 -11.24
CA PRO A 47 -7.75 12.23 -9.83
C PRO A 47 -8.69 11.04 -9.65
N ASN A 48 -8.50 10.27 -8.56
CA ASN A 48 -9.41 9.20 -8.12
C ASN A 48 -9.64 8.08 -9.14
N THR A 49 -8.68 7.88 -10.05
CA THR A 49 -8.70 6.79 -11.05
C THR A 49 -8.04 5.52 -10.54
N ASP A 50 -8.30 5.12 -9.29
CA ASP A 50 -7.72 3.92 -8.68
C ASP A 50 -7.79 2.72 -9.63
N GLY A 51 -6.72 1.94 -9.73
CA GLY A 51 -6.72 0.75 -10.57
C GLY A 51 -7.68 -0.31 -10.02
N PHE A 52 -7.25 -0.96 -8.94
CA PHE A 52 -8.06 -1.92 -8.20
C PHE A 52 -8.49 -1.35 -6.86
N GLY A 53 -9.79 -1.34 -6.57
CA GLY A 53 -10.32 -1.16 -5.22
C GLY A 53 -10.78 -2.51 -4.65
N VAL A 54 -10.25 -2.94 -3.51
CA VAL A 54 -10.66 -4.20 -2.87
C VAL A 54 -11.12 -3.92 -1.44
N GLN A 55 -12.34 -4.33 -1.10
CA GLN A 55 -12.90 -4.12 0.24
C GLN A 55 -13.77 -5.29 0.65
N SER A 56 -13.82 -5.60 1.95
CA SER A 56 -14.67 -6.67 2.52
C SER A 56 -14.56 -8.00 1.77
N SER A 57 -13.37 -8.33 1.26
CA SER A 57 -13.17 -9.46 0.36
C SER A 57 -12.11 -10.41 0.89
N THR A 58 -12.22 -11.71 0.60
CA THR A 58 -11.29 -12.72 1.09
C THR A 58 -10.84 -13.70 0.01
N GLY A 59 -9.58 -14.13 0.06
CA GLY A 59 -9.05 -15.09 -0.92
C GLY A 59 -8.95 -14.49 -2.31
N ILE A 60 -8.39 -13.29 -2.41
CA ILE A 60 -8.18 -12.62 -3.70
C ILE A 60 -6.76 -12.88 -4.17
N THR A 61 -6.58 -13.21 -5.44
CA THR A 61 -5.25 -13.37 -6.06
C THR A 61 -5.18 -12.52 -7.31
N LEU A 62 -4.33 -11.50 -7.29
CA LEU A 62 -4.08 -10.59 -8.40
C LEU A 62 -2.68 -10.83 -8.96
N THR A 63 -2.59 -11.26 -10.22
CA THR A 63 -1.31 -11.61 -10.84
C THR A 63 -1.14 -11.07 -12.26
N GLY A 64 0.08 -10.61 -12.58
CA GLY A 64 0.48 -10.28 -13.95
C GLY A 64 -0.19 -9.02 -14.53
N SER A 65 -0.61 -8.09 -13.67
CA SER A 65 -1.37 -6.90 -14.09
C SER A 65 -0.47 -5.69 -14.27
N THR A 66 -0.89 -4.78 -15.16
CA THR A 66 -0.29 -3.45 -15.34
C THR A 66 -1.30 -2.37 -15.02
N VAL A 67 -0.93 -1.45 -14.14
CA VAL A 67 -1.78 -0.35 -13.68
C VAL A 67 -1.04 0.97 -13.83
N GLN A 68 -1.64 1.87 -14.60
CA GLN A 68 -1.13 3.20 -14.88
C GLN A 68 -2.28 4.16 -14.67
N THR A 69 -2.30 4.89 -13.58
CA THR A 69 -3.45 5.69 -13.16
C THR A 69 -2.99 6.99 -12.50
N GLY A 70 -3.92 7.87 -12.16
CA GLY A 70 -3.63 9.06 -11.36
C GLY A 70 -3.86 8.88 -9.86
N ASP A 71 -4.17 7.67 -9.40
CA ASP A 71 -4.37 7.35 -7.98
C ASP A 71 -3.77 5.97 -7.63
N ASP A 72 -4.21 5.31 -6.56
CA ASP A 72 -3.69 4.03 -6.10
C ASP A 72 -3.75 2.97 -7.22
N CYS A 73 -2.65 2.23 -7.43
CA CYS A 73 -2.67 1.07 -8.33
C CYS A 73 -3.56 -0.03 -7.76
N VAL A 74 -3.43 -0.24 -6.45
CA VAL A 74 -4.32 -1.11 -5.66
C VAL A 74 -4.61 -0.41 -4.34
N SER A 75 -5.88 -0.17 -4.06
CA SER A 75 -6.42 0.33 -2.81
C SER A 75 -7.09 -0.82 -2.05
N ILE A 76 -6.61 -1.10 -0.84
CA ILE A 76 -7.03 -2.24 -0.01
C ILE A 76 -7.75 -1.70 1.23
N GLY A 77 -9.08 -1.77 1.19
CA GLY A 77 -9.96 -1.27 2.23
C GLY A 77 -10.26 -2.30 3.34
N PRO A 78 -10.96 -1.84 4.40
CA PRO A 78 -11.40 -2.62 5.55
C PRO A 78 -12.08 -3.95 5.19
N GLY A 79 -11.90 -4.96 6.04
CA GLY A 79 -12.50 -6.28 5.88
C GLY A 79 -11.85 -7.14 4.80
N THR A 80 -10.73 -6.68 4.21
CA THR A 80 -9.98 -7.47 3.23
C THR A 80 -9.04 -8.45 3.94
N ARG A 81 -9.10 -9.74 3.57
CA ARG A 81 -8.26 -10.79 4.15
C ARG A 81 -7.68 -11.70 3.07
N ASN A 82 -6.51 -12.30 3.31
CA ASN A 82 -5.91 -13.30 2.41
C ASN A 82 -5.81 -12.78 0.95
N PHE A 83 -5.10 -11.67 0.76
CA PHE A 83 -4.95 -11.04 -0.55
C PHE A 83 -3.50 -11.16 -1.03
N LEU A 84 -3.29 -11.92 -2.10
CA LEU A 84 -2.02 -11.98 -2.81
C LEU A 84 -2.02 -11.06 -4.04
N ILE A 85 -1.05 -10.16 -4.10
CA ILE A 85 -0.71 -9.32 -5.25
C ILE A 85 0.68 -9.74 -5.71
N SER A 86 0.83 -10.17 -6.96
CA SER A 86 2.15 -10.52 -7.50
C SER A 86 2.33 -10.12 -8.95
N LYS A 87 3.57 -9.89 -9.38
CA LYS A 87 3.89 -9.53 -10.77
C LYS A 87 3.09 -8.30 -11.24
N LEU A 88 2.97 -7.29 -10.37
CA LEU A 88 2.31 -6.03 -10.66
C LEU A 88 3.33 -5.05 -11.26
N ASN A 89 2.98 -4.45 -12.39
CA ASN A 89 3.65 -3.24 -12.89
C ASN A 89 2.77 -2.03 -12.54
N CYS A 90 3.17 -1.25 -11.54
CA CYS A 90 2.44 -0.10 -11.04
C CYS A 90 3.17 1.18 -11.41
N GLY A 91 2.54 2.10 -12.13
CA GLY A 91 3.16 3.39 -12.41
C GLY A 91 2.82 4.00 -13.77
N PRO A 92 2.50 5.31 -13.81
CA PRO A 92 2.37 6.25 -12.68
C PRO A 92 1.16 5.93 -11.76
N GLY A 93 1.05 6.64 -10.63
CA GLY A 93 -0.04 6.48 -9.64
C GLY A 93 0.42 6.63 -8.19
N HIS A 94 -0.40 6.21 -7.23
CA HIS A 94 -0.11 6.32 -5.79
C HIS A 94 0.47 5.06 -5.13
N GLY A 95 0.74 4.00 -5.90
CA GLY A 95 1.33 2.76 -5.40
C GLY A 95 0.29 1.73 -4.96
N VAL A 96 0.70 0.81 -4.09
CA VAL A 96 -0.20 -0.13 -3.41
C VAL A 96 -0.45 0.37 -2.00
N SER A 97 -1.71 0.64 -1.68
CA SER A 97 -2.11 1.26 -0.42
C SER A 97 -3.07 0.37 0.36
N ILE A 98 -2.71 0.05 1.61
CA ILE A 98 -3.65 -0.45 2.61
C ILE A 98 -4.28 0.75 3.31
N GLY A 99 -5.60 0.88 3.19
CA GLY A 99 -6.40 1.97 3.72
C GLY A 99 -6.95 2.95 2.66
N SER A 100 -7.52 4.09 3.07
CA SER A 100 -7.49 4.58 4.45
C SER A 100 -8.37 3.77 5.41
N LEU A 101 -7.82 3.47 6.58
CA LEU A 101 -8.54 2.96 7.76
C LEU A 101 -8.85 4.11 8.73
N ALA A 102 -9.62 3.82 9.78
CA ALA A 102 -10.18 4.75 10.76
C ALA A 102 -11.18 5.74 10.15
N LYS A 103 -11.96 5.31 9.15
CA LYS A 103 -13.08 6.13 8.67
C LYS A 103 -14.21 6.17 9.70
N THR A 104 -14.40 5.08 10.45
CA THR A 104 -15.36 4.91 11.55
C THR A 104 -14.69 4.32 12.79
N LEU A 105 -15.34 4.47 13.95
CA LEU A 105 -14.86 3.88 15.20
C LEU A 105 -14.84 2.35 15.14
N ASN A 106 -15.94 1.75 14.71
CA ASN A 106 -16.04 0.31 14.47
C ASN A 106 -15.79 0.05 12.99
N GLU A 107 -14.67 -0.60 12.68
CA GLU A 107 -14.25 -0.90 11.31
C GLU A 107 -13.45 -2.20 11.32
N ASP A 108 -13.67 -3.05 10.32
CA ASP A 108 -12.90 -4.29 10.18
C ASP A 108 -11.42 -4.00 9.87
N GLY A 109 -10.54 -4.87 10.32
CA GLY A 109 -9.13 -4.83 9.94
C GLY A 109 -8.84 -5.33 8.53
N VAL A 110 -7.57 -5.19 8.15
CA VAL A 110 -6.95 -5.81 6.97
C VAL A 110 -5.91 -6.82 7.44
N GLU A 111 -6.01 -8.06 6.97
CA GLU A 111 -5.17 -9.17 7.46
C GLU A 111 -4.60 -10.00 6.31
N ASN A 112 -3.36 -10.46 6.46
CA ASN A 112 -2.75 -11.43 5.55
C ASN A 112 -2.74 -10.94 4.10
N VAL A 113 -2.03 -9.82 3.88
CA VAL A 113 -1.82 -9.22 2.57
C VAL A 113 -0.37 -9.43 2.14
N THR A 114 -0.17 -9.96 0.94
CA THR A 114 1.17 -10.09 0.36
C THR A 114 1.25 -9.32 -0.95
N VAL A 115 2.23 -8.44 -1.09
CA VAL A 115 2.64 -7.84 -2.37
C VAL A 115 4.02 -8.37 -2.70
N SER A 116 4.16 -9.01 -3.86
CA SER A 116 5.41 -9.68 -4.22
C SER A 116 5.83 -9.47 -5.66
N ASN A 117 7.13 -9.53 -5.94
CA ASN A 117 7.69 -9.60 -7.29
C ASN A 117 7.13 -8.51 -8.21
N SER A 118 7.11 -7.26 -7.75
CA SER A 118 6.40 -6.15 -8.39
C SER A 118 7.29 -4.95 -8.61
N VAL A 119 6.97 -4.14 -9.62
CA VAL A 119 7.74 -2.97 -10.04
C VAL A 119 6.88 -1.72 -9.91
N PHE A 120 7.42 -0.71 -9.23
CA PHE A 120 6.82 0.61 -9.05
C PHE A 120 7.63 1.63 -9.84
N THR A 121 6.98 2.39 -10.74
CA THR A 121 7.67 3.34 -11.61
C THR A 121 7.00 4.70 -11.58
N GLY A 122 7.72 5.73 -11.13
CA GLY A 122 7.22 7.12 -11.13
C GLY A 122 5.95 7.32 -10.29
N THR A 123 5.73 6.48 -9.28
CA THR A 123 4.60 6.59 -8.36
C THR A 123 4.90 7.53 -7.20
N THR A 124 3.87 8.10 -6.59
CA THR A 124 4.03 8.90 -5.36
C THR A 124 4.38 8.03 -4.16
N ASN A 125 3.94 6.78 -4.13
CA ASN A 125 4.34 5.81 -3.11
C ASN A 125 4.65 4.46 -3.73
N GLY A 126 5.48 3.66 -3.05
CA GLY A 126 5.65 2.25 -3.37
C GLY A 126 4.56 1.44 -2.66
N VAL A 127 4.88 1.02 -1.44
CA VAL A 127 3.94 0.31 -0.55
C VAL A 127 3.58 1.19 0.64
N ARG A 128 2.28 1.41 0.84
CA ARG A 128 1.73 2.36 1.81
C ARG A 128 0.73 1.69 2.74
N ILE A 129 0.80 2.02 4.03
CA ILE A 129 -0.29 1.79 4.99
C ILE A 129 -0.74 3.16 5.50
N LYS A 130 -2.03 3.50 5.36
CA LYS A 130 -2.58 4.81 5.73
C LYS A 130 -3.81 4.70 6.62
N SER A 131 -3.87 5.49 7.68
CA SER A 131 -5.06 5.65 8.51
C SER A 131 -5.27 7.09 8.93
N TRP A 132 -6.53 7.46 9.19
CA TRP A 132 -6.85 8.73 9.81
C TRP A 132 -6.40 8.76 11.27
N ALA A 133 -6.04 9.95 11.76
CA ALA A 133 -5.75 10.21 13.17
C ALA A 133 -7.03 10.26 14.02
N ARG A 134 -7.82 9.17 14.02
CA ARG A 134 -9.10 9.04 14.73
C ARG A 134 -9.12 7.79 15.59
N ALA A 135 -9.92 7.81 16.65
CA ALA A 135 -10.29 6.59 17.37
C ALA A 135 -10.89 5.53 16.41
N SER A 136 -10.40 4.29 16.51
CA SER A 136 -10.85 3.15 15.71
C SER A 136 -10.48 1.84 16.39
N THR A 137 -11.27 0.79 16.16
CA THR A 137 -10.97 -0.60 16.54
C THR A 137 -10.29 -1.38 15.40
N GLY A 138 -10.12 -0.76 14.24
CA GLY A 138 -9.49 -1.37 13.08
C GLY A 138 -8.03 -1.75 13.30
N PHE A 139 -7.51 -2.61 12.43
CA PHE A 139 -6.13 -3.07 12.51
C PHE A 139 -5.57 -3.41 11.12
N VAL A 140 -4.25 -3.46 11.03
CA VAL A 140 -3.52 -4.04 9.90
C VAL A 140 -2.53 -5.04 10.47
N ASN A 141 -2.64 -6.32 10.10
CA ASN A 141 -1.73 -7.35 10.59
C ASN A 141 -1.29 -8.33 9.49
N LYS A 142 -0.13 -8.96 9.71
CA LYS A 142 0.44 -10.00 8.82
C LYS A 142 0.55 -9.52 7.38
N VAL A 143 1.30 -8.44 7.17
CA VAL A 143 1.52 -7.87 5.83
C VAL A 143 2.93 -8.19 5.36
N PHE A 144 3.04 -8.63 4.11
CA PHE A 144 4.31 -9.04 3.52
C PHE A 144 4.57 -8.31 2.20
N PHE A 145 5.54 -7.40 2.20
CA PHE A 145 6.01 -6.69 1.03
C PHE A 145 7.38 -7.26 0.64
N GLN A 146 7.47 -7.98 -0.49
CA GLN A 146 8.70 -8.67 -0.87
C GLN A 146 9.10 -8.57 -2.33
N ASN A 147 10.41 -8.55 -2.60
CA ASN A 147 10.96 -8.57 -3.97
C ASN A 147 10.38 -7.43 -4.81
N LEU A 148 10.54 -6.20 -4.32
CA LEU A 148 9.96 -5.01 -4.95
C LEU A 148 11.05 -4.14 -5.57
N ILE A 149 10.81 -3.70 -6.80
CA ILE A 149 11.70 -2.77 -7.50
C ILE A 149 11.05 -1.39 -7.53
N MET A 150 11.77 -0.40 -7.01
CA MET A 150 11.37 1.00 -6.98
C MET A 150 12.14 1.76 -8.06
N LYS A 151 11.44 2.45 -8.96
CA LYS A 151 12.05 3.27 -10.01
C LYS A 151 11.50 4.69 -9.90
N ASN A 152 12.30 5.59 -9.34
CA ASN A 152 11.93 6.99 -9.19
C ASN A 152 10.60 7.17 -8.44
N VAL A 153 10.44 6.46 -7.32
CA VAL A 153 9.22 6.48 -6.49
C VAL A 153 9.37 7.53 -5.40
N GLN A 154 8.40 8.41 -5.17
CA GLN A 154 8.59 9.51 -4.20
C GLN A 154 8.72 9.01 -2.76
N ASN A 155 7.84 8.10 -2.31
CA ASN A 155 7.88 7.48 -0.98
C ASN A 155 7.85 5.94 -1.11
N PRO A 156 9.00 5.28 -1.33
CA PRO A 156 9.07 3.83 -1.53
C PRO A 156 8.38 2.99 -0.45
N ILE A 157 8.64 3.28 0.82
CA ILE A 157 8.08 2.57 1.98
C ILE A 157 7.45 3.60 2.91
N ILE A 158 6.14 3.49 3.16
CA ILE A 158 5.45 4.45 4.01
C ILE A 158 4.37 3.82 4.90
N ILE A 159 4.35 4.23 6.17
CA ILE A 159 3.22 4.11 7.09
C ILE A 159 2.88 5.53 7.54
N ASP A 160 1.63 5.94 7.34
CA ASP A 160 1.12 7.24 7.74
C ASP A 160 -0.20 7.09 8.50
N GLN A 161 -0.11 7.15 9.83
CA GLN A 161 -1.29 7.11 10.71
C GLN A 161 -1.88 8.49 11.02
N ASN A 162 -1.44 9.54 10.30
CA ASN A 162 -1.99 10.89 10.35
C ASN A 162 -2.50 11.35 8.98
N ASN A 163 -2.85 10.40 8.10
CA ASN A 163 -3.22 10.67 6.72
C ASN A 163 -4.44 11.60 6.64
N CYS A 164 -4.23 12.80 6.11
CA CYS A 164 -5.25 13.81 5.89
C CYS A 164 -5.07 14.46 4.49
N PRO A 165 -5.59 13.85 3.42
CA PRO A 165 -5.25 14.23 2.06
C PRO A 165 -5.74 15.63 1.65
N THR A 166 -6.79 16.15 2.27
CA THR A 166 -7.31 17.50 1.98
C THR A 166 -6.56 18.60 2.74
N HIS A 167 -5.76 18.24 3.76
CA HIS A 167 -5.18 19.17 4.74
C HIS A 167 -6.22 20.10 5.42
N GLN A 168 -7.51 19.77 5.31
CA GLN A 168 -8.63 20.56 5.83
C GLN A 168 -9.43 19.68 6.79
N GLY A 169 -9.71 20.22 7.98
CA GLY A 169 -10.46 19.48 9.01
C GLY A 169 -9.73 18.21 9.47
N CYS A 170 -8.40 18.21 9.45
CA CYS A 170 -7.61 17.05 9.85
C CYS A 170 -7.85 16.73 11.32
N PRO A 171 -8.19 15.47 11.65
CA PRO A 171 -8.25 15.01 13.03
C PRO A 171 -6.91 15.23 13.73
N THR A 172 -6.96 15.69 14.98
CA THR A 172 -5.77 15.95 15.81
C THR A 172 -5.57 14.90 16.91
N GLU A 173 -6.41 13.87 16.93
CA GLU A 173 -6.30 12.75 17.86
C GLU A 173 -5.14 11.82 17.46
N HIS A 174 -5.08 10.65 18.08
CA HIS A 174 -4.17 9.59 17.69
C HIS A 174 -4.95 8.46 17.02
N SER A 175 -4.43 7.94 15.90
CA SER A 175 -5.05 6.80 15.21
C SER A 175 -5.22 5.61 16.16
N GLY A 176 -6.44 5.08 16.22
CA GLY A 176 -6.80 3.85 16.92
C GLY A 176 -6.36 2.58 16.19
N VAL A 177 -5.98 2.69 14.90
CA VAL A 177 -5.61 1.53 14.09
C VAL A 177 -4.32 0.91 14.61
N LYS A 178 -4.37 -0.38 14.94
CA LYS A 178 -3.18 -1.14 15.36
C LYS A 178 -2.49 -1.74 14.15
N ILE A 179 -1.22 -1.42 13.94
CA ILE A 179 -0.41 -1.98 12.85
C ILE A 179 0.63 -2.92 13.44
N SER A 180 0.63 -4.19 13.03
CA SER A 180 1.56 -5.19 13.56
C SER A 180 2.00 -6.21 12.52
N GLN A 181 3.17 -6.84 12.72
CA GLN A 181 3.66 -7.93 11.87
C GLN A 181 3.72 -7.54 10.39
N VAL A 182 4.38 -6.43 10.09
CA VAL A 182 4.61 -5.95 8.72
C VAL A 182 6.06 -6.22 8.35
N THR A 183 6.27 -7.02 7.30
CA THR A 183 7.61 -7.32 6.79
C THR A 183 7.83 -6.64 5.46
N TYR A 184 8.94 -5.92 5.35
CA TYR A 184 9.50 -5.40 4.13
C TYR A 184 10.78 -6.18 3.84
N ARG A 185 10.81 -6.95 2.75
CA ARG A 185 11.93 -7.84 2.40
C ARG A 185 12.40 -7.61 0.97
N ASN A 186 13.70 -7.48 0.74
CA ASN A 186 14.27 -7.40 -0.60
C ASN A 186 13.59 -6.31 -1.45
N ILE A 187 13.64 -5.07 -0.95
CA ILE A 187 13.10 -3.89 -1.62
C ILE A 187 14.26 -3.03 -2.08
N GLN A 188 14.37 -2.82 -3.39
CA GLN A 188 15.54 -2.16 -3.97
C GLN A 188 15.16 -1.12 -5.04
N GLY A 189 16.04 -0.15 -5.26
CA GLY A 189 15.94 0.80 -6.37
C GLY A 189 16.05 2.26 -5.93
N THR A 190 15.33 3.15 -6.61
CA THR A 190 15.49 4.60 -6.45
C THR A 190 14.27 5.32 -5.90
N SER A 191 14.52 6.21 -4.95
CA SER A 191 13.56 7.19 -4.45
C SER A 191 13.67 8.49 -5.25
N ALA A 192 12.53 9.15 -5.50
CA ALA A 192 12.45 10.48 -6.11
C ALA A 192 12.51 11.62 -5.06
N THR A 193 12.40 11.28 -3.78
CA THR A 193 12.64 12.21 -2.66
C THR A 193 13.75 11.67 -1.76
N GLN A 194 14.35 12.53 -0.95
CA GLN A 194 15.44 12.11 -0.07
C GLN A 194 14.97 11.10 0.99
N GLN A 195 13.79 11.30 1.57
CA GLN A 195 13.21 10.40 2.58
C GLN A 195 12.57 9.19 1.91
N ALA A 196 13.35 8.11 1.75
CA ALA A 196 12.88 6.90 1.07
C ALA A 196 12.02 5.99 1.96
N MET A 197 12.19 6.08 3.29
CA MET A 197 11.39 5.35 4.27
C MET A 197 10.75 6.31 5.26
N ASN A 198 9.44 6.21 5.45
CA ASN A 198 8.69 7.01 6.42
C ASN A 198 7.71 6.13 7.20
N LEU A 199 8.04 5.78 8.44
CA LEU A 199 7.22 4.94 9.31
C LEU A 199 6.66 5.78 10.46
N ALA A 200 5.62 6.57 10.17
CA ALA A 200 4.97 7.47 11.11
C ALA A 200 3.74 6.80 11.76
N CYS A 201 3.97 6.16 12.90
CA CYS A 201 2.97 5.42 13.65
C CYS A 201 2.37 6.23 14.80
N SER A 202 1.18 5.81 15.23
CA SER A 202 0.40 6.43 16.29
C SER A 202 1.15 6.37 17.62
N LYS A 203 1.08 7.45 18.40
CA LYS A 203 1.68 7.52 19.75
C LYS A 203 0.96 6.59 20.73
N THR A 204 -0.36 6.46 20.61
CA THR A 204 -1.17 5.59 21.49
C THR A 204 -1.24 4.15 21.02
N ASN A 205 -0.99 3.89 19.73
CA ASN A 205 -0.90 2.56 19.14
C ASN A 205 0.37 2.42 18.30
N PRO A 206 1.56 2.34 18.92
CA PRO A 206 2.82 2.16 18.20
C PRO A 206 2.78 0.96 17.26
N CYS A 207 3.46 1.06 16.11
CA CYS A 207 3.64 -0.08 15.23
C CYS A 207 4.59 -1.09 15.87
N THR A 208 4.23 -2.37 15.83
CA THR A 208 5.01 -3.45 16.46
C THR A 208 5.31 -4.59 15.49
N GLY A 209 6.44 -5.28 15.69
CA GLY A 209 6.83 -6.38 14.82
C GLY A 209 7.06 -5.95 13.36
N ILE A 210 7.58 -4.74 13.16
CA ILE A 210 8.05 -4.32 11.84
C ILE A 210 9.37 -5.05 11.56
N THR A 211 9.48 -5.68 10.39
CA THR A 211 10.73 -6.31 9.96
C THR A 211 11.21 -5.61 8.70
N LEU A 212 12.39 -5.01 8.76
CA LEU A 212 13.11 -4.55 7.57
C LEU A 212 14.20 -5.58 7.25
N GLN A 213 14.17 -6.13 6.05
CA GLN A 213 15.14 -7.12 5.61
C GLN A 213 15.62 -6.82 4.19
N ASP A 214 16.94 -6.72 4.00
CA ASP A 214 17.56 -6.53 2.68
C ASP A 214 16.93 -5.37 1.89
N ILE A 215 17.00 -4.16 2.46
CA ILE A 215 16.49 -2.93 1.87
C ILE A 215 17.64 -2.16 1.22
N LYS A 216 17.50 -1.79 -0.05
CA LYS A 216 18.51 -1.04 -0.81
C LYS A 216 17.88 0.06 -1.65
N LEU A 217 17.56 1.18 -1.02
CA LEU A 217 16.97 2.37 -1.62
C LEU A 217 17.99 3.51 -1.66
N THR A 218 18.15 4.11 -2.83
CA THR A 218 19.03 5.27 -3.05
C THR A 218 18.23 6.47 -3.55
N TYR A 219 18.63 7.68 -3.16
CA TYR A 219 18.03 8.89 -3.70
C TYR A 219 18.70 9.27 -5.02
N ASN A 220 17.89 9.60 -6.02
CA ASN A 220 18.32 9.82 -7.40
C ASN A 220 19.06 11.15 -7.66
N LYS A 221 19.27 12.00 -6.64
CA LYS A 221 19.98 13.30 -6.78
C LYS A 221 21.34 13.36 -6.10
N GLY A 222 22.02 12.23 -5.95
CA GLY A 222 23.44 12.17 -5.55
C GLY A 222 23.73 12.30 -4.06
N THR A 223 22.74 12.65 -3.22
CA THR A 223 22.86 12.53 -1.76
C THR A 223 22.28 11.20 -1.26
N PRO A 224 22.71 10.69 -0.10
CA PRO A 224 22.12 9.49 0.49
C PRO A 224 20.62 9.67 0.76
N ALA A 225 19.85 8.60 0.52
CA ALA A 225 18.48 8.52 1.00
C ALA A 225 18.45 8.50 2.54
N THR A 226 17.32 8.87 3.13
CA THR A 226 17.10 8.91 4.57
C THR A 226 15.86 8.12 4.97
N SER A 227 15.77 7.84 6.27
CA SER A 227 14.66 7.14 6.90
C SER A 227 14.11 7.99 8.05
N TYR A 228 12.80 7.99 8.22
CA TYR A 228 12.11 8.59 9.36
C TYR A 228 11.19 7.58 10.02
N CYS A 229 11.21 7.52 11.36
CA CYS A 229 10.38 6.64 12.15
C CYS A 229 9.81 7.40 13.35
N PHE A 230 8.55 7.14 13.67
CA PHE A 230 7.90 7.65 14.87
C PHE A 230 7.01 6.55 15.45
N ASN A 231 7.27 6.14 16.70
CA ASN A 231 6.58 5.03 17.37
C ASN A 231 6.53 3.72 16.55
N ALA A 232 7.60 3.42 15.82
CA ALA A 232 7.74 2.19 15.05
C ALA A 232 8.85 1.34 15.65
N ALA A 233 8.50 0.14 16.12
CA ALA A 233 9.43 -0.80 16.75
C ALA A 233 9.51 -2.10 15.93
N GLY A 234 10.71 -2.67 15.88
CA GLY A 234 10.95 -3.81 15.02
C GLY A 234 12.41 -4.27 14.96
N ILE A 235 12.69 -5.13 13.98
CA ILE A 235 14.01 -5.72 13.77
C ILE A 235 14.53 -5.44 12.36
N ASN A 236 15.86 -5.41 12.26
CA ASN A 236 16.59 -5.28 11.01
C ASN A 236 17.34 -6.57 10.73
N LEU A 237 17.25 -7.08 9.49
CA LEU A 237 17.94 -8.29 9.05
C LEU A 237 18.68 -8.02 7.74
N GLY A 238 19.96 -8.39 7.65
CA GLY A 238 20.77 -8.14 6.45
C GLY A 238 21.08 -6.66 6.20
N VAL A 239 21.20 -6.28 4.92
CA VAL A 239 21.61 -4.91 4.54
C VAL A 239 20.41 -3.98 4.57
N ILE A 240 20.50 -2.87 5.29
CA ILE A 240 19.45 -1.83 5.34
C ILE A 240 20.04 -0.48 4.92
N GLN A 241 19.71 -0.08 3.70
CA GLN A 241 20.05 1.21 3.11
C GLN A 241 18.77 1.85 2.53
N PRO A 242 18.39 3.07 2.95
CA PRO A 242 19.05 3.91 3.95
C PRO A 242 19.01 3.31 5.36
N THR A 243 19.88 3.81 6.25
CA THR A 243 19.99 3.30 7.64
C THR A 243 18.63 3.23 8.31
N SER A 244 18.34 2.13 8.99
CA SER A 244 17.09 1.95 9.72
C SER A 244 16.91 2.99 10.83
N CYS A 245 15.66 3.43 11.01
CA CYS A 245 15.25 4.32 12.11
C CYS A 245 14.35 3.60 13.14
N LEU A 246 14.16 2.29 13.01
CA LEU A 246 13.30 1.53 13.91
C LEU A 246 13.83 1.57 15.34
N ASN A 247 12.92 1.76 16.29
CA ASN A 247 13.21 1.51 17.69
C ASN A 247 13.42 0.01 17.92
N LYS A 248 14.38 -0.32 18.77
CA LYS A 248 14.59 -1.70 19.24
C LYS A 248 13.53 -2.08 20.27
#